data_AF-A0A5N4AAQ7-F1
#
_entry.id   AF-A0A5N4AAQ7-F1
#
_cell.length_a   1.000
_cell.length_b   1.000
_cell.length_c   1.000
_cell.angle_alpha   90.00
_cell.angle_beta   90.00
_cell.angle_gamma   90.00
#
_symmetry.space_group_name_H-M   'P 1'
#
loop_
_entity.id
_entity.type
_entity.pdbx_description
1 polymer ?
#
loop_
_entity_poly.entity_id
_entity_poly.type
_entity_poly.pdbx_seq_one_letter_code
_entity_poly.pdbx_strand_id
1 'polypeptide(L)'
;MRFLAILIGVLSVHCTFGTQCQKPTKESSDDCMKIIHPTHGELLGNVPYMPQQCLEGIATLLKDVRRQIEGRRSSNPQCMKDLLNRLDDISNGHLRKIISVDSSVKQSFIGVYTALGNAIVGAQQCVDKPHASCEEIQLCCSDVKSKLYTQRNVNLENISDFLIEFKTQFGKVCDSVTNSIRDLQRDVNSTTSC
;
A
#
# COMPACT_ATOMS: atom_id res chain seq x y z
N MET A 1 44.74 35.74 -38.88
CA MET A 1 44.08 35.04 -37.76
C MET A 1 42.55 35.25 -37.80
N ARG A 2 41.82 34.55 -38.69
CA ARG A 2 40.34 34.60 -38.76
C ARG A 2 39.72 33.30 -39.31
N PHE A 3 40.28 32.14 -38.95
CA PHE A 3 39.77 30.83 -39.39
C PHE A 3 39.83 29.78 -38.26
N LEU A 4 39.34 30.14 -37.07
CA LEU A 4 39.33 29.25 -35.91
C LEU A 4 38.16 29.55 -34.95
N ALA A 5 36.99 29.87 -35.51
CA ALA A 5 35.77 30.10 -34.73
C ALA A 5 34.52 29.44 -35.33
N ILE A 6 34.70 28.43 -36.19
CA ILE A 6 33.60 27.64 -36.77
C ILE A 6 33.94 26.16 -36.61
N LEU A 7 34.16 25.72 -35.37
CA LEU A 7 34.25 24.29 -35.01
C LEU A 7 33.90 24.05 -33.53
N ILE A 8 33.10 24.94 -32.93
CA ILE A 8 32.49 24.74 -31.60
C ILE A 8 31.02 25.15 -31.68
N GLY A 9 30.33 24.64 -32.71
CA GLY A 9 28.91 24.94 -32.96
C GLY A 9 28.07 23.73 -33.35
N VAL A 10 28.66 22.54 -33.39
CA VAL A 10 27.98 21.29 -33.72
C VAL A 10 28.65 20.17 -32.91
N LEU A 11 28.11 19.88 -31.73
CA LEU A 11 28.12 18.57 -31.02
C LEU A 11 27.98 18.69 -29.49
N SER A 12 28.01 19.89 -28.91
CA SER A 12 27.70 20.11 -27.47
C SER A 12 26.20 20.17 -27.14
N VAL A 13 25.32 19.84 -28.09
CA VAL A 13 23.85 19.77 -27.90
C VAL A 13 23.38 18.35 -27.49
N HIS A 14 24.28 17.40 -27.22
CA HIS A 14 23.91 16.03 -26.85
C HIS A 14 23.76 15.77 -25.35
N CYS A 15 23.76 16.80 -24.50
CA CYS A 15 23.67 16.63 -23.05
C CYS A 15 22.60 17.49 -22.38
N THR A 16 21.34 17.48 -22.85
CA THR A 16 20.19 17.87 -22.01
C THR A 16 18.85 17.25 -22.44
N PHE A 17 18.84 16.18 -23.25
CA PHE A 17 17.61 15.41 -23.47
C PHE A 17 17.47 14.36 -22.38
N GLY A 18 16.53 14.61 -21.47
CA GLY A 18 16.08 13.68 -20.45
C GLY A 18 17.12 13.41 -19.37
N THR A 19 17.09 14.18 -18.27
CA THR A 19 17.62 13.64 -17.01
C THR A 19 16.91 12.31 -16.77
N GLN A 20 17.65 11.20 -16.86
CA GLN A 20 17.16 9.90 -16.39
C GLN A 20 16.67 10.13 -14.97
N CYS A 21 15.47 9.65 -14.66
CA CYS A 21 14.92 9.82 -13.33
C CYS A 21 15.78 8.99 -12.36
N GLN A 22 16.79 9.61 -11.73
CA GLN A 22 17.60 9.01 -10.66
C GLN A 22 16.82 8.95 -9.33
N LYS A 23 15.49 9.05 -9.39
CA LYS A 23 14.63 8.87 -8.24
C LYS A 23 14.50 7.38 -7.93
N PRO A 24 14.47 6.97 -6.66
CA PRO A 24 14.08 5.62 -6.29
C PRO A 24 12.73 5.26 -6.95
N THR A 25 12.58 4.02 -7.43
CA THR A 25 11.37 3.54 -8.13
C THR A 25 10.08 3.84 -7.35
N LYS A 26 10.15 3.80 -6.01
CA LYS A 26 9.03 4.14 -5.13
C LYS A 26 8.60 5.61 -5.26
N GLU A 27 9.54 6.54 -5.28
CA GLU A 27 9.25 7.98 -5.41
C GLU A 27 8.63 8.30 -6.77
N SER A 28 9.13 7.68 -7.84
CA SER A 28 8.55 7.80 -9.18
C SER A 28 7.12 7.23 -9.28
N SER A 29 6.84 6.14 -8.56
CA SER A 29 5.48 5.57 -8.46
C SER A 29 4.53 6.50 -7.72
N ASP A 30 4.95 7.04 -6.57
CA ASP A 30 4.15 8.00 -5.79
C ASP A 30 3.83 9.28 -6.60
N ASP A 31 4.81 9.80 -7.33
CA ASP A 31 4.64 10.95 -8.24
C ASP A 31 3.64 10.62 -9.36
N CYS A 32 3.73 9.43 -9.96
CA CYS A 32 2.80 8.97 -10.99
C CYS A 32 1.36 8.87 -10.45
N MET A 33 1.16 8.33 -9.25
CA MET A 33 -0.16 8.24 -8.63
C MET A 33 -0.72 9.62 -8.29
N LYS A 34 0.12 10.59 -7.91
CA LYS A 34 -0.29 11.99 -7.69
C LYS A 34 -0.71 12.69 -9.00
N ILE A 35 -0.09 12.36 -10.12
CA ILE A 35 -0.54 12.84 -11.44
C ILE A 35 -1.95 12.29 -11.75
N ILE A 36 -2.15 11.00 -11.51
CA ILE A 36 -3.42 10.30 -11.78
C ILE A 36 -4.54 10.81 -10.88
N HIS A 37 -4.30 10.93 -9.58
CA HIS A 37 -5.30 11.40 -8.62
C HIS A 37 -4.70 12.36 -7.58
N PRO A 38 -4.65 13.68 -7.84
CA PRO A 38 -3.92 14.63 -6.99
C PRO A 38 -4.31 14.62 -5.51
N THR A 39 -5.60 14.48 -5.20
CA THR A 39 -6.11 14.53 -3.81
C THR A 39 -5.72 13.31 -2.98
N HIS A 40 -5.57 12.15 -3.61
CA HIS A 40 -5.46 10.85 -2.93
C HIS A 40 -4.43 9.92 -3.58
N GLY A 41 -3.46 10.46 -4.32
CA GLY A 41 -2.48 9.68 -5.07
C GLY A 41 -1.67 8.74 -4.18
N GLU A 42 -1.30 9.20 -2.98
CA GLU A 42 -0.63 8.35 -1.99
C GLU A 42 -1.51 7.19 -1.52
N LEU A 43 -2.81 7.43 -1.34
CA LEU A 43 -3.74 6.37 -0.94
C LEU A 43 -3.98 5.39 -2.08
N LEU A 44 -4.09 5.90 -3.31
CA LEU A 44 -4.23 5.10 -4.53
C LEU A 44 -3.07 4.12 -4.70
N GLY A 45 -1.83 4.59 -4.58
CA GLY A 45 -0.64 3.74 -4.66
C GLY A 45 -0.58 2.67 -3.57
N ASN A 46 -1.25 2.91 -2.42
CA ASN A 46 -1.24 2.00 -1.28
C ASN A 46 -2.39 0.97 -1.27
N VAL A 47 -3.43 1.12 -2.10
CA VAL A 47 -4.57 0.19 -2.15
C VAL A 47 -4.14 -1.28 -2.24
N PRO A 48 -3.17 -1.68 -3.10
CA PRO A 48 -2.76 -3.08 -3.20
C PRO A 48 -2.04 -3.61 -1.95
N TYR A 49 -1.40 -2.72 -1.18
CA TYR A 49 -0.50 -3.09 -0.08
C TYR A 49 -1.14 -3.02 1.30
N MET A 50 -2.20 -2.20 1.49
CA MET A 50 -2.85 -2.05 2.80
C MET A 50 -3.29 -3.37 3.45
N PRO A 51 -3.95 -4.31 2.74
CA PRO A 51 -4.32 -5.59 3.34
C PRO A 51 -3.09 -6.38 3.80
N GLN A 52 -2.04 -6.41 2.96
CA GLN A 52 -0.80 -7.12 3.26
C GLN A 52 -0.07 -6.51 4.46
N GLN A 53 0.08 -5.19 4.51
CA GLN A 53 0.70 -4.50 5.65
C GLN A 53 -0.03 -4.78 6.96
N CYS A 54 -1.37 -4.80 6.93
CA CYS A 54 -2.16 -5.17 8.10
C CYS A 54 -1.90 -6.62 8.53
N LEU A 55 -1.92 -7.57 7.58
CA LEU A 55 -1.65 -8.98 7.85
C LEU A 55 -0.25 -9.22 8.42
N GLU A 56 0.77 -8.56 7.88
CA GLU A 56 2.16 -8.65 8.36
C GLU A 56 2.30 -8.09 9.78
N GLY A 57 1.64 -6.96 10.07
CA GLY A 57 1.60 -6.37 11.42
C GLY A 57 0.93 -7.30 12.43
N ILE A 58 -0.22 -7.88 12.07
CA ILE A 58 -0.94 -8.85 12.90
C ILE A 58 -0.10 -10.12 13.12
N ALA A 59 0.51 -10.67 12.07
CA ALA A 59 1.32 -11.88 12.18
C ALA A 59 2.51 -11.69 13.13
N THR A 60 3.16 -10.52 13.05
CA THR A 60 4.23 -10.13 13.97
C THR A 60 3.74 -10.10 15.42
N LEU A 61 2.63 -9.39 15.67
CA LEU A 61 2.06 -9.26 17.02
C LEU A 61 1.63 -10.61 17.61
N LEU A 62 0.97 -11.46 16.82
CA LEU A 62 0.57 -12.81 17.25
C LEU A 62 1.78 -13.64 17.66
N LYS A 63 2.86 -13.59 16.87
CA LYS A 63 4.12 -14.30 17.15
C LYS A 63 4.77 -13.80 18.44
N ASP A 64 4.78 -12.49 18.66
CA ASP A 64 5.38 -11.89 19.85
C ASP A 64 4.60 -12.24 21.11
N VAL A 65 3.26 -12.21 21.06
CA VAL A 65 2.42 -12.63 22.19
C VAL A 65 2.56 -14.13 22.46
N ARG A 66 2.61 -14.97 21.42
CA ARG A 66 2.87 -16.42 21.56
C ARG A 66 4.17 -16.67 22.32
N ARG A 67 5.25 -16.01 21.93
CA ARG A 67 6.56 -16.13 22.60
C ARG A 67 6.51 -15.68 24.06
N GLN A 68 5.75 -14.63 24.37
CA GLN A 68 5.57 -14.16 25.76
C GLN A 68 4.83 -15.20 26.61
N ILE A 69 3.83 -15.87 26.04
CA ILE A 69 3.09 -16.95 26.71
C ILE A 69 4.01 -18.16 26.89
N GLU A 70 4.60 -18.69 25.81
CA GLU A 70 5.44 -19.90 25.86
C GLU A 70 6.73 -19.71 26.68
N GLY A 71 7.26 -18.48 26.76
CA GLY A 71 8.45 -18.15 27.53
C GLY A 71 8.22 -17.97 29.04
N ARG A 72 6.97 -17.94 29.51
CA ARG A 72 6.66 -17.79 30.93
C ARG A 72 6.71 -19.13 31.66
N ARG A 73 7.42 -19.16 32.78
CA ARG A 73 7.28 -20.23 33.78
C ARG A 73 6.02 -19.95 34.58
N SER A 74 4.96 -20.71 34.31
CA SER A 74 3.68 -20.53 34.99
C SER A 74 3.45 -21.54 36.09
N SER A 75 2.90 -21.08 37.20
CA SER A 75 2.42 -21.93 38.29
C SER A 75 1.02 -22.51 38.02
N ASN A 76 0.33 -22.01 36.99
CA ASN A 76 -1.01 -22.43 36.59
C ASN A 76 -1.06 -22.81 35.09
N PRO A 77 -0.84 -24.09 34.74
CA PRO A 77 -0.85 -24.56 33.36
C PRO A 77 -2.17 -24.34 32.63
N GLN A 78 -3.29 -24.32 33.36
CA GLN A 78 -4.62 -24.11 32.77
C GLN A 78 -4.76 -22.67 32.29
N CYS A 79 -4.28 -21.68 33.06
CA CYS A 79 -4.27 -20.28 32.62
C CYS A 79 -3.48 -20.10 31.33
N MET A 80 -2.29 -20.72 31.23
CA MET A 80 -1.46 -20.64 30.02
C MET A 80 -2.16 -21.25 28.80
N LYS A 81 -2.85 -22.37 29.01
CA LYS A 81 -3.66 -23.00 27.97
C LYS A 81 -4.81 -22.08 27.51
N ASP A 82 -5.48 -21.41 28.43
CA ASP A 82 -6.57 -20.49 28.09
C ASP A 82 -6.08 -19.26 27.32
N LEU A 83 -4.90 -18.72 27.67
CA LEU A 83 -4.26 -17.64 26.91
C LEU A 83 -3.84 -18.08 25.50
N LEU A 84 -3.29 -19.29 25.35
CA LEU A 84 -2.98 -19.87 24.03
C LEU A 84 -4.24 -20.08 23.19
N ASN A 85 -5.31 -20.62 23.77
CA ASN A 85 -6.58 -20.83 23.06
C ASN A 85 -7.14 -19.50 22.55
N ARG A 86 -7.12 -18.44 23.38
CA ARG A 86 -7.55 -17.09 22.96
C ARG A 86 -6.67 -16.53 21.84
N LEU A 87 -5.36 -16.76 21.89
CA LEU A 87 -4.45 -16.35 20.83
C LEU A 87 -4.78 -17.07 19.51
N ASP A 88 -5.05 -18.37 19.59
CA ASP A 88 -5.41 -19.21 18.44
C ASP A 88 -6.76 -18.80 17.84
N ASP A 89 -7.74 -18.44 18.67
CA ASP A 89 -9.03 -17.91 18.20
C ASP A 89 -8.85 -16.60 17.41
N ILE A 90 -8.00 -15.68 17.91
CA ILE A 90 -7.66 -14.44 17.20
C ILE A 90 -6.91 -14.77 15.89
N SER A 91 -5.94 -15.69 15.95
CA SER A 91 -5.15 -16.13 14.80
C SER A 91 -6.04 -16.76 13.71
N ASN A 92 -7.04 -17.54 14.09
CA ASN A 92 -7.95 -18.18 13.13
C ASN A 92 -9.02 -17.21 12.58
N GLY A 93 -9.38 -16.19 13.36
CA GLY A 93 -10.46 -15.25 13.01
C GLY A 93 -10.03 -14.06 12.14
N HIS A 94 -8.80 -13.55 12.31
CA HIS A 94 -8.42 -12.27 11.69
C HIS A 94 -8.34 -12.32 10.16
N LEU A 95 -7.81 -13.40 9.58
CA LEU A 95 -7.68 -13.54 8.13
C LEU A 95 -9.04 -13.46 7.45
N ARG A 96 -10.06 -14.13 8.02
CA ARG A 96 -11.44 -14.08 7.49
C ARG A 96 -12.01 -12.67 7.55
N LYS A 97 -11.80 -11.93 8.64
CA LYS A 97 -12.28 -10.53 8.79
C LYS A 97 -11.66 -9.62 7.72
N ILE A 98 -10.36 -9.75 7.49
CA ILE A 98 -9.63 -8.94 6.50
C ILE A 98 -10.09 -9.26 5.08
N ILE A 99 -10.16 -10.54 4.71
CA ILE A 99 -10.64 -10.98 3.37
C ILE A 99 -12.10 -10.55 3.14
N SER A 100 -12.95 -10.64 4.17
CA SER A 100 -14.35 -10.25 4.07
C SER A 100 -14.52 -8.77 3.79
N VAL A 101 -13.77 -7.89 4.48
CA VAL A 101 -13.83 -6.45 4.24
C VAL A 101 -13.21 -6.08 2.91
N ASP A 102 -12.10 -6.72 2.52
CA ASP A 102 -11.50 -6.55 1.18
C ASP A 102 -12.53 -6.79 0.07
N SER A 103 -13.18 -7.96 0.14
CA SER A 103 -14.18 -8.37 -0.84
C SER A 103 -15.39 -7.44 -0.82
N SER A 104 -15.88 -7.08 0.37
CA SER A 104 -17.06 -6.22 0.52
C SER A 104 -16.85 -4.85 -0.12
N VAL A 105 -15.76 -4.15 0.20
CA VAL A 105 -15.51 -2.81 -0.35
C VAL A 105 -15.27 -2.88 -1.85
N LYS A 106 -14.48 -3.84 -2.32
CA LYS A 106 -14.22 -4.01 -3.76
C LYS A 106 -15.49 -4.30 -4.55
N GLN A 107 -16.42 -5.08 -4.01
CA GLN A 107 -17.70 -5.36 -4.66
C GLN A 107 -18.60 -4.12 -4.70
N SER A 108 -18.68 -3.36 -3.61
CA SER A 108 -19.46 -2.10 -3.57
C SER A 108 -19.00 -1.06 -4.58
N PHE A 109 -17.72 -1.10 -4.98
CA PHE A 109 -17.11 -0.17 -5.92
C PHE A 109 -16.56 -0.86 -7.18
N ILE A 110 -17.14 -1.99 -7.61
CA ILE A 110 -16.49 -2.87 -8.61
C ILE A 110 -16.08 -2.17 -9.92
N GLY A 111 -16.90 -1.22 -10.40
CA GLY A 111 -16.58 -0.43 -11.59
C GLY A 111 -15.36 0.48 -11.41
N VAL A 112 -15.29 1.18 -10.28
CA VAL A 112 -14.15 2.05 -9.92
C VAL A 112 -12.92 1.21 -9.61
N TYR A 113 -13.06 0.15 -8.81
CA TYR A 113 -11.96 -0.73 -8.43
C TYR A 113 -11.28 -1.37 -9.65
N THR A 114 -12.06 -1.85 -10.62
CA THR A 114 -11.50 -2.44 -11.86
C THR A 114 -10.74 -1.39 -12.67
N ALA A 115 -11.30 -0.19 -12.80
CA ALA A 115 -10.66 0.92 -13.50
C ALA A 115 -9.34 1.35 -12.84
N LEU A 116 -9.34 1.46 -11.51
CA LEU A 116 -8.17 1.80 -10.72
C LEU A 116 -7.10 0.70 -10.78
N GLY A 117 -7.48 -0.57 -10.77
CA GLY A 117 -6.55 -1.69 -10.96
C GLY A 117 -5.77 -1.55 -12.26
N ASN A 118 -6.46 -1.25 -13.37
CA ASN A 118 -5.81 -0.99 -14.66
C ASN A 118 -4.92 0.26 -14.63
N ALA A 119 -5.35 1.33 -13.97
CA ALA A 119 -4.56 2.54 -13.84
C ALA A 119 -3.29 2.33 -13.00
N ILE A 120 -3.37 1.55 -11.92
CA ILE A 120 -2.22 1.20 -11.07
C ILE A 120 -1.20 0.38 -11.87
N VAL A 121 -1.67 -0.62 -12.64
CA VAL A 121 -0.79 -1.41 -13.51
C VAL A 121 -0.16 -0.53 -14.59
N GLY A 122 -0.93 0.36 -15.22
CA GLY A 122 -0.41 1.30 -16.21
C GLY A 122 0.63 2.26 -15.64
N ALA A 123 0.38 2.81 -14.45
CA ALA A 123 1.33 3.65 -13.73
C ALA A 123 2.65 2.92 -13.45
N GLN A 124 2.56 1.66 -12.99
CA GLN A 124 3.73 0.83 -12.73
C GLN A 124 4.53 0.57 -14.02
N GLN A 125 3.84 0.27 -15.13
CA GLN A 125 4.48 0.11 -16.45
C GLN A 125 5.16 1.39 -16.94
N CYS A 126 4.62 2.57 -16.62
CA CYS A 126 5.28 3.85 -16.92
C CYS A 126 6.60 3.99 -16.16
N VAL A 127 6.60 3.65 -14.86
CA VAL A 127 7.75 3.83 -13.96
C VAL A 127 8.83 2.78 -14.18
N ASP A 128 8.44 1.56 -14.56
CA ASP A 128 9.36 0.45 -14.79
C ASP A 128 10.02 0.48 -16.19
N LYS A 129 9.66 1.47 -17.03
CA LYS A 129 10.22 1.59 -18.37
C LYS A 129 11.73 1.86 -18.30
N PRO A 130 12.59 0.99 -18.85
CA PRO A 130 14.04 1.17 -18.81
C PRO A 130 14.45 2.47 -19.51
N HIS A 131 15.36 3.22 -18.88
CA HIS A 131 15.95 4.44 -19.44
C HIS A 131 14.97 5.57 -19.75
N ALA A 132 13.73 5.52 -19.25
CA ALA A 132 12.77 6.60 -19.42
C ALA A 132 13.22 7.87 -18.70
N SER A 133 13.11 9.00 -19.37
CA SER A 133 13.25 10.32 -18.77
C SER A 133 12.05 10.63 -17.86
N CYS A 134 12.23 11.53 -16.89
CA CYS A 134 11.11 11.94 -16.03
C CYS A 134 9.94 12.53 -16.83
N GLU A 135 10.21 13.25 -17.92
CA GLU A 135 9.19 13.81 -18.81
C GLU A 135 8.38 12.70 -19.51
N GLU A 136 9.04 11.65 -20.00
CA GLU A 136 8.36 10.48 -20.56
C GLU A 136 7.49 9.76 -19.53
N ILE A 137 7.96 9.61 -18.29
CA ILE A 137 7.19 9.01 -17.20
C ILE A 137 5.95 9.89 -16.91
N GLN A 138 6.12 11.21 -16.77
CA GLN A 138 5.02 12.14 -16.51
C GLN A 138 3.96 12.14 -17.62
N LEU A 139 4.39 12.12 -18.89
CA LEU A 139 3.49 12.02 -20.04
C LEU A 139 2.73 10.68 -20.02
N CYS A 140 3.42 9.58 -19.72
CA CYS A 140 2.79 8.26 -19.59
C CYS A 140 1.75 8.23 -18.46
N CYS A 141 2.08 8.76 -17.27
CA CYS A 141 1.14 8.85 -16.14
C CYS A 141 -0.08 9.74 -16.46
N SER A 142 0.12 10.81 -17.25
CA SER A 142 -0.96 11.68 -17.72
C SER A 142 -1.87 10.97 -18.73
N ASP A 143 -1.33 10.12 -19.59
CA ASP A 143 -2.13 9.27 -20.48
C ASP A 143 -2.94 8.22 -19.70
N VAL A 144 -2.32 7.58 -18.70
CA VAL A 144 -3.03 6.68 -17.77
C VAL A 144 -4.19 7.40 -17.08
N LYS A 145 -3.96 8.61 -16.58
CA LYS A 145 -5.01 9.47 -16.02
C LYS A 145 -6.13 9.70 -17.02
N SER A 146 -5.79 10.16 -18.23
CA SER A 146 -6.78 10.43 -19.28
C SER A 146 -7.67 9.21 -19.54
N LYS A 147 -7.04 8.04 -19.75
CA LYS A 147 -7.76 6.76 -19.94
C LYS A 147 -8.66 6.41 -18.77
N LEU A 148 -8.19 6.57 -17.52
CA LEU A 148 -8.99 6.31 -16.33
C LEU A 148 -10.27 7.14 -16.31
N TYR A 149 -10.19 8.46 -16.51
CA TYR A 149 -11.35 9.37 -16.41
C TYR A 149 -12.25 9.39 -17.65
N THR A 150 -11.90 8.67 -18.72
CA THR A 150 -12.81 8.44 -19.86
C THR A 150 -13.79 7.29 -19.64
N GLN A 151 -13.61 6.50 -18.58
CA GLN A 151 -14.48 5.38 -18.28
C GLN A 151 -15.82 5.87 -17.70
N ARG A 152 -16.93 5.30 -18.21
CA ARG A 152 -18.32 5.76 -17.97
C ARG A 152 -18.71 5.93 -16.49
N ASN A 153 -18.10 5.17 -15.58
CA ASN A 153 -18.41 5.14 -14.15
C ASN A 153 -17.24 5.61 -13.29
N VAL A 154 -16.35 6.43 -13.83
CA VAL A 154 -15.17 6.93 -13.13
C VAL A 154 -15.15 8.45 -13.14
N ASN A 155 -15.09 9.05 -11.96
CA ASN A 155 -14.90 10.48 -11.78
C ASN A 155 -14.11 10.72 -10.50
N LEU A 156 -13.76 11.98 -10.23
CA LEU A 156 -12.93 12.32 -9.07
C LEU A 156 -13.61 11.93 -7.74
N GLU A 157 -14.92 12.15 -7.65
CA GLU A 157 -15.72 11.90 -6.45
C GLU A 157 -15.78 10.41 -6.13
N ASN A 158 -16.14 9.57 -7.09
CA ASN A 158 -16.30 8.14 -6.85
C ASN A 158 -14.99 7.39 -6.61
N ILE A 159 -13.87 7.86 -7.18
CA ILE A 159 -12.54 7.37 -6.82
C ILE A 159 -12.22 7.77 -5.38
N SER A 160 -12.48 9.02 -5.00
CA SER A 160 -12.23 9.51 -3.65
C SER A 160 -13.06 8.75 -2.62
N ASP A 161 -14.35 8.54 -2.88
CA ASP A 161 -15.24 7.75 -2.03
C ASP A 161 -14.75 6.32 -1.86
N PHE A 162 -14.36 5.65 -2.96
CA PHE A 162 -13.78 4.32 -2.89
C PHE A 162 -12.52 4.29 -2.01
N LEU A 163 -11.57 5.21 -2.24
CA LEU A 163 -10.30 5.23 -1.52
C LEU A 163 -10.51 5.49 -0.02
N ILE A 164 -11.39 6.44 0.32
CA ILE A 164 -11.74 6.77 1.70
C ILE A 164 -12.46 5.59 2.38
N GLU A 165 -13.44 4.98 1.72
CA GLU A 165 -14.19 3.84 2.26
C GLU A 165 -13.26 2.64 2.45
N PHE A 166 -12.40 2.35 1.47
CA PHE A 166 -11.39 1.30 1.54
C PHE A 166 -10.47 1.52 2.74
N LYS A 167 -9.87 2.70 2.87
CA LYS A 167 -9.02 3.03 4.02
C LYS A 167 -9.75 2.90 5.35
N THR A 168 -10.99 3.39 5.41
CA THR A 168 -11.78 3.44 6.65
C THR A 168 -12.17 2.04 7.11
N GLN A 169 -12.72 1.22 6.22
CA GLN A 169 -13.17 -0.13 6.56
C GLN A 169 -11.98 -1.04 6.90
N PHE A 170 -10.89 -0.94 6.14
CA PHE A 170 -9.67 -1.68 6.46
C PHE A 170 -9.05 -1.22 7.78
N GLY A 171 -8.97 0.08 8.02
CA GLY A 171 -8.48 0.64 9.28
C GLY A 171 -9.25 0.08 10.48
N LYS A 172 -10.58 0.11 10.42
CA LYS A 172 -11.45 -0.45 11.49
C LYS A 172 -11.14 -1.93 11.78
N VAL A 173 -11.02 -2.76 10.75
CA VAL A 173 -10.72 -4.19 10.95
C VAL A 173 -9.32 -4.39 11.50
N CYS A 174 -8.34 -3.69 10.93
CA CYS A 174 -6.95 -3.81 11.36
C CYS A 174 -6.80 -3.42 12.84
N ASP A 175 -7.33 -2.24 13.20
CA ASP A 175 -7.31 -1.73 14.57
C ASP A 175 -8.04 -2.67 15.53
N SER A 176 -9.20 -3.21 15.13
CA SER A 176 -9.96 -4.16 15.95
C SER A 176 -9.14 -5.41 16.29
N VAL A 177 -8.50 -6.03 15.28
CA VAL A 177 -7.67 -7.22 15.49
C VAL A 177 -6.44 -6.88 16.32
N THR A 178 -5.72 -5.81 15.97
CA THR A 178 -4.54 -5.36 16.70
C THR A 178 -4.87 -5.08 18.17
N ASN A 179 -6.01 -4.45 18.45
CA ASN A 179 -6.45 -4.18 19.81
C ASN A 179 -6.79 -5.46 20.57
N SER A 180 -7.43 -6.45 19.94
CA SER A 180 -7.66 -7.77 20.56
C SER A 180 -6.35 -8.48 20.94
N ILE A 181 -5.31 -8.38 20.10
CA ILE A 181 -3.99 -8.94 20.40
C ILE A 181 -3.32 -8.16 21.55
N ARG A 182 -3.43 -6.83 21.56
CA ARG A 182 -2.88 -5.98 22.64
C ARG A 182 -3.60 -6.19 23.97
N ASP A 183 -4.91 -6.44 23.96
CA ASP A 183 -5.69 -6.81 25.14
C ASP A 183 -5.16 -8.13 25.70
N LEU A 184 -4.96 -9.14 24.85
CA LEU A 184 -4.37 -10.41 25.27
C LEU A 184 -2.93 -10.22 25.80
N GLN A 185 -2.13 -9.37 25.16
CA GLN A 185 -0.79 -9.04 25.64
C GLN A 185 -0.81 -8.38 27.04
N ARG A 186 -1.79 -7.50 27.29
CA ARG A 186 -2.01 -6.92 28.63
C ARG A 186 -2.41 -7.99 29.64
N ASP A 187 -3.26 -8.93 29.27
CA ASP A 187 -3.64 -10.05 30.14
C ASP A 187 -2.44 -10.90 30.50
N VAL A 188 -1.60 -11.25 29.51
CA VAL A 188 -0.32 -11.95 29.72
C VAL A 188 0.57 -11.17 30.68
N ASN A 189 0.68 -9.85 30.53
CA ASN A 189 1.55 -9.04 31.39
C ASN A 189 1.02 -8.86 32.82
N SER A 190 -0.29 -8.73 32.98
CA SER A 190 -0.96 -8.48 34.26
C SER A 190 -1.13 -9.74 35.13
N THR A 191 -1.03 -10.93 34.52
CA THR A 191 -1.10 -12.19 35.28
C THR A 191 0.21 -12.42 36.02
N THR A 192 0.30 -11.87 37.24
CA THR A 192 1.35 -12.16 38.23
C THR A 192 1.23 -13.55 38.87
N SER A 193 0.09 -14.23 38.66
CA SER A 193 -0.24 -15.54 39.23
C SER A 193 -0.65 -16.57 38.18
N CYS A 194 -0.45 -16.27 36.90
CA CYS A 194 -0.13 -17.30 35.91
C CYS A 194 1.39 -17.35 35.87
#